data_AF-A0A7S0GHM1-F1
#
_entry.id   AF-A0A7S0GHM1-F1
#
_cell.length_a   1.000
_cell.length_b   1.000
_cell.length_c   1.000
_cell.angle_alpha   90.00
_cell.angle_beta   90.00
_cell.angle_gamma   90.00
#
_symmetry.space_group_name_H-M   'P 1'
#
loop_
_entity.id
_entity.type
_entity.pdbx_description
1 polymer ?
#
loop_
_entity_poly.entity_id
_entity_poly.type
_entity_poly.pdbx_seq_one_letter_code
_entity_poly.pdbx_strand_id
1 'polypeptide(L)'
;QKNAVFRNVPALYFECEQLQNTNICSKYINLNHRFSSNSRKKSLADEKRSTNEQKSFTDAVYEEGVKQQKGLTETLSHYVESLRLKAALSLTASLSTTNRETVLQSTGAVDKQTADVEKKHSIGEAVAKAVAEEASRSVLIMKEKERNIIEQTEAAALARIQNEIKIYEQTLQDESPDAESDHPILGPTLFDFGYKRIHVVSASTLSTIPVWERQRTYRHDRAKLMASEKSKALHTGLPGIIALYEGSDGNLSIIDGQHRVGMLTLLKDKYSKEEEDPFDLDNILVEVFPEKDLEVSNLANDVFTEINKAEPVKQVDMPDVVDTHEKGNLEVINSAASSISKKYPEMFKASQNCRMPHVNIDNLRNKLFTSGVIEQHSIRDSNTLLLWIEEKNLELGERYKNSEDENNIPKKGGKKIGKAALTKALKHNFFLGLDSSWVYQ
;
A
#
# COMPACT_ATOMS: atom_id res chain seq x y z
N GLN A 1 -54.27 -16.91 13.94
CA GLN A 1 -54.04 -18.22 13.28
C GLN A 1 -52.91 -18.00 12.29
N LYS A 2 -51.65 -18.14 12.71
CA LYS A 2 -50.82 -19.36 12.67
C LYS A 2 -50.50 -19.85 11.24
N ASN A 3 -49.23 -19.62 10.88
CA ASN A 3 -48.26 -20.54 10.27
C ASN A 3 -48.29 -20.88 8.77
N ALA A 4 -47.04 -21.06 8.30
CA ALA A 4 -46.55 -21.64 7.05
C ALA A 4 -46.42 -20.62 5.89
N VAL A 5 -45.28 -20.48 5.21
CA VAL A 5 -44.36 -21.51 4.72
C VAL A 5 -42.92 -20.97 4.67
N PHE A 6 -42.01 -21.69 5.33
CA PHE A 6 -40.56 -21.62 5.10
C PHE A 6 -40.19 -22.69 4.07
N ARG A 7 -39.07 -22.45 3.36
CA ARG A 7 -38.22 -23.36 2.57
C ARG A 7 -38.41 -23.30 1.05
N ASN A 8 -37.43 -22.69 0.38
CA ASN A 8 -36.70 -23.32 -0.72
C ASN A 8 -35.36 -22.58 -0.92
N VAL A 9 -34.28 -23.19 -0.41
CA VAL A 9 -32.89 -22.85 -0.74
C VAL A 9 -32.38 -24.04 -1.56
N PRO A 10 -31.93 -23.87 -2.81
CA PRO A 10 -31.23 -24.93 -3.52
C PRO A 10 -29.78 -25.01 -3.05
N ALA A 11 -29.39 -26.19 -2.58
CA ALA A 11 -28.01 -26.57 -2.36
C ALA A 11 -27.26 -26.64 -3.70
N LEU A 12 -26.22 -25.80 -3.85
CA LEU A 12 -25.23 -25.96 -4.91
C LEU A 12 -24.26 -27.08 -4.51
N TYR A 13 -24.45 -28.24 -5.12
CA TYR A 13 -23.48 -29.33 -5.12
C TYR A 13 -22.33 -28.97 -6.08
N PHE A 14 -21.11 -29.00 -5.55
CA PHE A 14 -19.87 -28.97 -6.30
C PHE A 14 -19.64 -30.36 -6.92
N GLU A 15 -19.73 -30.46 -8.25
CA GLU A 15 -19.13 -31.57 -9.01
C GLU A 15 -17.68 -31.18 -9.37
N CYS A 16 -16.74 -31.94 -8.82
CA CYS A 16 -15.33 -31.86 -9.13
C CYS A 16 -14.93 -33.21 -9.72
N GLU A 17 -14.98 -33.36 -11.05
CA GLU A 17 -14.35 -34.49 -11.70
C GLU A 17 -13.81 -34.15 -13.10
N GLN A 18 -12.52 -34.48 -13.24
CA GLN A 18 -11.83 -34.90 -14.46
C GLN A 18 -11.58 -33.89 -15.59
N LEU A 19 -10.37 -33.31 -15.59
CA LEU A 19 -9.54 -33.26 -16.79
C LEU A 19 -8.09 -33.59 -16.42
N GLN A 20 -7.72 -34.85 -16.66
CA GLN A 20 -6.34 -35.28 -16.80
C GLN A 20 -5.83 -34.92 -18.21
N ASN A 21 -4.51 -34.74 -18.30
CA ASN A 21 -3.68 -34.64 -19.51
C ASN A 21 -3.63 -33.27 -20.20
N THR A 22 -2.55 -32.53 -19.94
CA THR A 22 -1.58 -32.19 -21.00
C THR A 22 -0.21 -31.85 -20.43
N ASN A 23 0.80 -32.51 -21.00
CA ASN A 23 2.24 -32.35 -20.86
C ASN A 23 2.72 -30.90 -21.04
N ILE A 24 2.95 -30.15 -19.96
CA ILE A 24 3.84 -28.96 -19.97
C ILE A 24 4.53 -28.82 -18.61
N CYS A 25 5.48 -29.69 -18.25
CA CYS A 25 6.30 -29.45 -17.05
C CYS A 25 7.72 -30.03 -17.08
N SER A 26 8.34 -30.10 -18.26
CA SER A 26 9.70 -30.65 -18.42
C SER A 26 10.73 -29.67 -18.98
N LYS A 27 10.47 -28.35 -18.93
CA LYS A 27 11.38 -27.32 -19.47
C LYS A 27 11.80 -26.22 -18.51
N TYR A 28 11.51 -26.33 -17.21
CA TYR A 28 11.82 -25.28 -16.23
C TYR A 28 12.86 -25.62 -15.15
N ILE A 29 13.53 -26.78 -15.23
CA ILE A 29 14.47 -27.22 -14.18
C ILE A 29 15.96 -27.14 -14.58
N ASN A 30 16.31 -26.73 -15.80
CA ASN A 30 17.73 -26.68 -16.25
C ASN A 30 18.25 -25.30 -16.67
N LEU A 31 17.96 -24.26 -15.89
CA LEU A 31 18.52 -22.92 -16.13
C LEU A 31 18.91 -22.14 -14.87
N ASN A 32 19.22 -22.84 -13.76
CA ASN A 32 19.76 -22.21 -12.54
C ASN A 32 21.18 -22.64 -12.17
N HIS A 33 21.90 -23.34 -13.05
CA HIS A 33 23.30 -23.70 -12.84
C HIS A 33 24.16 -23.21 -14.00
N ARG A 34 24.42 -21.89 -14.05
CA ARG A 34 25.61 -21.24 -14.65
C ARG A 34 25.34 -19.74 -14.79
N PHE A 35 25.53 -18.98 -13.71
CA PHE A 35 26.01 -17.59 -13.74
C PHE A 35 26.25 -17.14 -12.28
N SER A 36 27.11 -17.88 -11.57
CA SER A 36 27.58 -17.50 -10.23
C SER A 36 29.10 -17.60 -10.16
N SER A 37 29.76 -16.73 -10.91
CA SER A 37 31.19 -16.46 -10.77
C SER A 37 31.56 -15.30 -11.70
N ASN A 38 31.36 -14.06 -11.24
CA ASN A 38 32.20 -12.88 -11.59
C ASN A 38 31.67 -11.52 -11.04
N SER A 39 30.62 -11.49 -10.22
CA SER A 39 30.19 -10.25 -9.53
C SER A 39 30.87 -10.01 -8.16
N ARG A 40 31.98 -10.69 -7.85
CA ARG A 40 32.43 -10.88 -6.46
C ARG A 40 33.56 -9.97 -5.96
N LYS A 41 33.86 -8.85 -6.62
CA LYS A 41 34.99 -7.98 -6.18
C LYS A 41 34.71 -6.48 -6.07
N LYS A 42 33.49 -6.00 -6.34
CA LYS A 42 33.13 -4.57 -6.17
C LYS A 42 31.89 -4.29 -5.32
N SER A 43 31.15 -5.32 -4.86
CA SER A 43 30.11 -5.17 -3.81
C SER A 43 30.68 -5.17 -2.39
N LEU A 44 31.93 -5.61 -2.20
CA LEU A 44 32.53 -5.90 -0.89
C LEU A 44 32.83 -4.69 0.01
N ALA A 45 32.63 -3.45 -0.44
CA ALA A 45 32.86 -2.25 0.37
C ALA A 45 31.54 -1.61 0.85
N ASP A 46 30.54 -1.52 -0.02
CA ASP A 46 29.22 -0.96 0.33
C ASP A 46 28.31 -2.01 1.00
N GLU A 47 28.47 -3.29 0.66
CA GLU A 47 27.89 -4.40 1.40
C GLU A 47 28.47 -4.49 2.82
N LYS A 48 29.73 -4.10 3.05
CA LYS A 48 30.33 -4.05 4.40
C LYS A 48 29.77 -2.96 5.30
N ARG A 49 29.29 -1.82 4.76
CA ARG A 49 28.66 -0.76 5.54
C ARG A 49 27.20 -1.09 5.90
N SER A 50 26.44 -1.60 4.92
CA SER A 50 25.05 -2.05 5.14
C SER A 50 24.98 -3.29 6.03
N THR A 51 25.90 -4.25 5.88
CA THR A 51 26.00 -5.39 6.80
C THR A 51 26.45 -5.00 8.19
N ASN A 52 27.25 -3.96 8.41
CA ASN A 52 27.62 -3.56 9.77
C ASN A 52 26.45 -2.95 10.56
N GLU A 53 25.60 -2.17 9.89
CA GLU A 53 24.40 -1.60 10.51
C GLU A 53 23.33 -2.66 10.76
N GLN A 54 23.08 -3.55 9.79
CA GLN A 54 22.19 -4.70 9.97
C GLN A 54 22.72 -5.67 11.02
N LYS A 55 24.03 -5.90 11.08
CA LYS A 55 24.66 -6.76 12.09
C LYS A 55 24.56 -6.16 13.48
N SER A 56 24.70 -4.84 13.63
CA SER A 56 24.49 -4.19 14.94
C SER A 56 23.04 -4.31 15.44
N PHE A 57 22.06 -4.25 14.54
CA PHE A 57 20.65 -4.42 14.89
C PHE A 57 20.32 -5.89 15.20
N THR A 58 20.83 -6.84 14.40
CA THR A 58 20.64 -8.28 14.68
C THR A 58 21.37 -8.72 15.93
N ASP A 59 22.56 -8.18 16.22
CA ASP A 59 23.33 -8.50 17.44
C ASP A 59 22.61 -7.95 18.69
N ALA A 60 21.98 -6.77 18.61
CA ALA A 60 21.17 -6.22 19.70
C ALA A 60 19.91 -7.07 19.97
N VAL A 61 19.17 -7.45 18.92
CA VAL A 61 17.98 -8.32 19.04
C VAL A 61 18.38 -9.73 19.51
N TYR A 62 19.54 -10.24 19.07
CA TYR A 62 20.07 -11.53 19.52
C TYR A 62 20.53 -11.48 20.98
N GLU A 63 21.21 -10.42 21.42
CA GLU A 63 21.59 -10.26 22.84
C GLU A 63 20.38 -10.17 23.77
N GLU A 64 19.31 -9.47 23.35
CA GLU A 64 18.09 -9.35 24.14
C GLU A 64 17.33 -10.69 24.20
N GLY A 65 17.27 -11.42 23.07
CA GLY A 65 16.75 -12.79 23.03
C GLY A 65 17.56 -13.79 23.87
N VAL A 66 18.89 -13.67 23.88
CA VAL A 66 19.78 -14.50 24.71
C VAL A 66 19.60 -14.18 26.19
N LYS A 67 19.42 -12.91 26.57
CA LYS A 67 19.14 -12.52 27.97
C LYS A 67 17.81 -13.08 28.45
N GLN A 68 16.76 -13.04 27.61
CA GLN A 68 15.46 -13.65 27.94
C GLN A 68 15.55 -15.18 28.03
N GLN A 69 16.26 -15.84 27.12
CA GLN A 69 16.49 -17.28 27.20
C GLN A 69 17.28 -17.67 28.46
N LYS A 70 18.29 -16.89 28.85
CA LYS A 70 19.11 -17.18 30.02
C LYS A 70 18.27 -17.13 31.31
N GLY A 71 17.43 -16.10 31.44
CA GLY A 71 16.46 -16.01 32.55
C GLY A 71 15.48 -17.18 32.58
N LEU A 72 15.01 -17.62 31.41
CA LEU A 72 14.11 -18.78 31.31
C LEU A 72 14.82 -20.09 31.72
N THR A 73 16.09 -20.28 31.32
CA THR A 73 16.87 -21.48 31.68
C THR A 73 17.22 -21.55 33.16
N GLU A 74 17.51 -20.41 33.81
CA GLU A 74 17.76 -20.35 35.25
C GLU A 74 16.49 -20.67 36.03
N THR A 75 15.34 -20.16 35.58
CA THR A 75 14.03 -20.45 36.19
C THR A 75 13.64 -21.93 36.03
N LEU A 76 13.90 -22.51 34.85
CA LEU A 76 13.69 -23.94 34.59
C LEU A 76 14.63 -24.83 35.40
N SER A 77 15.90 -24.43 35.57
CA SER A 77 16.87 -25.18 36.38
C SER A 77 16.41 -25.25 37.84
N HIS A 78 16.01 -24.12 38.43
CA HIS A 78 15.47 -24.08 39.80
C HIS A 78 14.18 -24.88 39.95
N TYR A 79 13.30 -24.84 38.95
CA TYR A 79 12.07 -25.63 38.96
C TYR A 79 12.37 -27.13 38.93
N VAL A 80 13.31 -27.58 38.09
CA VAL A 80 13.71 -28.99 37.99
C VAL A 80 14.43 -29.47 39.25
N GLU A 81 15.29 -28.66 39.86
CA GLU A 81 15.93 -28.97 41.15
C GLU A 81 14.89 -29.13 42.26
N SER A 82 13.92 -28.21 42.34
CA SER A 82 12.81 -28.28 43.29
C SER A 82 11.95 -29.53 43.09
N LEU A 83 11.68 -29.89 41.83
CA LEU A 83 10.94 -31.10 41.48
C LEU A 83 11.71 -32.38 41.83
N ARG A 84 13.03 -32.42 41.59
CA ARG A 84 13.90 -33.53 41.97
C ARG A 84 13.92 -33.72 43.49
N LEU A 85 14.01 -32.62 44.25
CA LEU A 85 13.97 -32.69 45.71
C LEU A 85 12.63 -33.22 46.20
N LYS A 86 11.50 -32.70 45.66
CA LYS A 86 10.16 -33.17 46.03
C LYS A 86 9.93 -34.64 45.66
N ALA A 87 10.40 -35.06 44.49
CA ALA A 87 10.30 -36.45 44.05
C ALA A 87 11.17 -37.37 44.92
N ALA A 88 12.40 -36.99 45.24
CA ALA A 88 13.28 -37.74 46.13
C ALA A 88 12.67 -37.86 47.54
N LEU A 89 12.12 -36.78 48.08
CA LEU A 89 11.45 -36.81 49.39
C LEU A 89 10.20 -37.69 49.38
N SER A 90 9.38 -37.62 48.31
CA SER A 90 8.18 -38.46 48.17
C SER A 90 8.53 -39.95 48.04
N LEU A 91 9.54 -40.28 47.22
CA LEU A 91 9.98 -41.66 46.99
C LEU A 91 10.71 -42.26 48.20
N THR A 92 11.36 -41.43 49.02
CA THR A 92 12.08 -41.90 50.22
C THR A 92 11.21 -41.90 51.48
N ALA A 93 10.02 -41.29 51.45
CA ALA A 93 9.12 -41.20 52.61
C ALA A 93 8.65 -42.57 53.14
N SER A 94 8.60 -43.59 52.28
CA SER A 94 8.19 -44.96 52.65
C SER A 94 9.35 -45.94 52.83
N LEU A 95 10.61 -45.49 52.68
CA LEU A 95 11.79 -46.35 52.82
C LEU A 95 12.27 -46.37 54.27
N SER A 96 12.84 -47.50 54.70
CA SER A 96 13.54 -47.60 55.98
C SER A 96 14.73 -46.63 56.02
N THR A 97 15.10 -46.17 57.22
CA THR A 97 16.14 -45.16 57.45
C THR A 97 17.46 -45.45 56.73
N THR A 98 17.91 -46.70 56.73
CA THR A 98 19.15 -47.14 56.06
C THR A 98 19.07 -47.03 54.53
N ASN A 99 17.91 -47.35 53.94
CA ASN A 99 17.70 -47.26 52.49
C ASN A 99 17.50 -45.82 52.04
N ARG A 100 16.87 -44.99 52.88
CA ARG A 100 16.70 -43.55 52.64
C ARG A 100 18.05 -42.81 52.59
N GLU A 101 18.99 -43.10 53.48
CA GLU A 101 20.34 -42.52 53.44
C GLU A 101 21.12 -42.91 52.18
N THR A 102 20.99 -44.16 51.74
CA THR A 102 21.65 -44.65 50.52
C THR A 102 21.11 -43.92 49.27
N VAL A 103 19.80 -43.68 49.20
CA VAL A 103 19.17 -42.93 48.10
C VAL A 103 19.53 -41.44 48.15
N LEU A 104 19.54 -40.82 49.33
CA LEU A 104 19.95 -39.42 49.51
C LEU A 104 21.43 -39.18 49.14
N GLN A 105 22.33 -40.11 49.53
CA GLN A 105 23.73 -40.08 49.08
C GLN A 105 23.86 -40.24 47.56
N SER A 106 23.09 -41.15 46.95
CA SER A 106 23.15 -41.37 45.49
C SER A 106 22.63 -40.18 44.67
N THR A 107 21.75 -39.35 45.25
CA THR A 107 21.16 -38.17 44.58
C THR A 107 21.92 -36.87 44.87
N GLY A 108 22.99 -36.92 45.67
CA GLY A 108 23.84 -35.76 45.99
C GLY A 108 23.23 -34.77 47.00
N ALA A 109 22.13 -35.13 47.65
CA ALA A 109 21.49 -34.31 48.67
C ALA A 109 22.13 -34.59 50.04
N VAL A 110 22.99 -33.67 50.52
CA VAL A 110 23.59 -33.77 51.86
C VAL A 110 22.58 -33.31 52.91
N ASP A 111 22.10 -34.24 53.72
CA ASP A 111 21.17 -33.98 54.82
C ASP A 111 21.94 -33.32 55.98
N LYS A 112 21.71 -32.02 56.21
CA LYS A 112 22.47 -31.21 57.18
C LYS A 112 21.81 -31.14 58.56
N GLN A 113 20.86 -32.00 58.87
CA GLN A 113 20.08 -31.92 60.10
C GLN A 113 19.83 -33.29 60.74
N THR A 114 20.88 -33.82 61.36
CA THR A 114 20.74 -34.71 62.51
C THR A 114 21.53 -34.13 63.68
N ALA A 115 20.95 -33.11 64.31
CA ALA A 115 21.28 -32.71 65.68
C ALA A 115 20.05 -31.99 66.28
N ASP A 116 19.66 -32.42 67.48
CA ASP A 116 18.65 -31.84 68.36
C ASP A 116 17.17 -31.98 67.97
N VAL A 117 16.74 -33.23 67.91
CA VAL A 117 15.38 -33.61 68.31
C VAL A 117 15.40 -33.79 69.83
N GLU A 118 14.87 -32.80 70.57
CA GLU A 118 13.90 -33.04 71.64
C GLU A 118 13.46 -31.73 72.31
N LYS A 119 12.14 -31.54 72.37
CA LYS A 119 11.41 -30.55 73.18
C LYS A 119 11.67 -29.07 72.88
N LYS A 120 11.19 -28.61 71.72
CA LYS A 120 10.59 -27.27 71.61
C LYS A 120 9.30 -27.41 70.82
N HIS A 121 8.17 -27.04 71.43
CA HIS A 121 6.97 -26.64 70.69
C HIS A 121 7.39 -25.46 69.80
N SER A 122 7.81 -25.84 68.59
CA SER A 122 8.81 -25.12 67.83
C SER A 122 8.20 -23.83 67.33
N ILE A 123 8.90 -22.72 67.55
CA ILE A 123 8.64 -21.43 66.93
C ILE A 123 8.37 -21.60 65.42
N GLY A 124 8.99 -22.60 64.78
CA GLY A 124 8.75 -22.95 63.37
C GLY A 124 7.32 -23.41 63.05
N GLU A 125 6.61 -24.13 63.94
CA GLU A 125 5.22 -24.54 63.71
C GLU A 125 4.26 -23.35 63.87
N ALA A 126 4.50 -22.51 64.87
CA ALA A 126 3.75 -21.27 65.06
C ALA A 126 3.95 -20.29 63.88
N VAL A 127 5.19 -20.18 63.38
CA VAL A 127 5.50 -19.39 62.18
C VAL A 127 4.87 -19.99 60.93
N ALA A 128 4.93 -21.31 60.75
CA ALA A 128 4.30 -21.98 59.60
C ALA A 128 2.78 -21.77 59.58
N LYS A 129 2.12 -21.85 60.75
CA LYS A 129 0.69 -21.57 60.87
C LYS A 129 0.35 -20.10 60.57
N ALA A 130 1.13 -19.15 61.09
CA ALA A 130 0.93 -17.73 60.82
C ALA A 130 1.10 -17.40 59.32
N VAL A 131 2.11 -17.97 58.66
CA VAL A 131 2.34 -17.81 57.22
C VAL A 131 1.20 -18.42 56.40
N ALA A 132 0.67 -19.58 56.80
CA ALA A 132 -0.46 -20.20 56.12
C ALA A 132 -1.76 -19.39 56.26
N GLU A 133 -2.00 -18.79 57.44
CA GLU A 133 -3.14 -17.89 57.67
C GLU A 133 -2.99 -16.58 56.88
N GLU A 134 -1.79 -16.02 56.82
CA GLU A 134 -1.50 -14.81 56.02
C GLU A 134 -1.64 -15.05 54.51
N ALA A 135 -1.14 -16.19 54.01
CA ALA A 135 -1.32 -16.61 52.62
C ALA A 135 -2.81 -16.83 52.28
N SER A 136 -3.60 -17.37 53.21
CA SER A 136 -5.04 -17.54 53.01
C SER A 136 -5.77 -16.20 52.92
N ARG A 137 -5.37 -15.21 53.75
CA ARG A 137 -5.91 -13.85 53.69
C ARG A 137 -5.52 -13.12 52.40
N SER A 138 -4.29 -13.25 51.95
CA SER A 138 -3.83 -12.60 50.71
C SER A 138 -4.56 -13.13 49.48
N VAL A 139 -4.83 -14.45 49.42
CA VAL A 139 -5.64 -15.06 48.35
C VAL A 139 -7.07 -14.52 48.34
N LEU A 140 -7.70 -14.36 49.51
CA LEU A 140 -9.05 -13.78 49.60
C LEU A 140 -9.08 -12.32 49.11
N ILE A 141 -8.11 -11.52 49.54
CA ILE A 141 -7.97 -10.12 49.09
C ILE A 141 -7.74 -10.04 47.57
N MET A 142 -6.91 -10.92 47.01
CA MET A 142 -6.67 -10.97 45.57
C MET A 142 -7.93 -11.33 44.79
N LYS A 143 -8.70 -12.34 45.25
CA LYS A 143 -9.97 -12.71 44.62
C LYS A 143 -11.01 -11.59 44.66
N GLU A 144 -11.04 -10.82 45.74
CA GLU A 144 -11.94 -9.67 45.87
C GLU A 144 -11.52 -8.53 44.92
N LYS A 145 -10.22 -8.25 44.82
CA LYS A 145 -9.69 -7.29 43.84
C LYS A 145 -9.97 -7.72 42.40
N GLU A 146 -9.80 -9.00 42.08
CA GLU A 146 -10.09 -9.54 40.75
C GLU A 146 -11.57 -9.38 40.39
N ARG A 147 -12.49 -9.68 41.33
CA ARG A 147 -13.92 -9.45 41.14
C ARG A 147 -14.24 -7.98 40.87
N ASN A 148 -13.66 -7.06 41.64
CA ASN A 148 -13.88 -5.62 41.45
C ASN A 148 -13.33 -5.13 40.10
N ILE A 149 -12.20 -5.66 39.64
CA ILE A 149 -11.64 -5.32 38.32
C ILE A 149 -12.59 -5.80 37.22
N ILE A 150 -13.08 -7.05 37.30
CA ILE A 150 -14.02 -7.61 36.31
C ILE A 150 -15.27 -6.74 36.24
N GLU A 151 -15.88 -6.42 37.38
CA GLU A 151 -17.09 -5.59 37.45
C GLU A 151 -16.88 -4.18 36.87
N GLN A 152 -15.73 -3.54 37.15
CA GLN A 152 -15.38 -2.25 36.55
C GLN A 152 -15.16 -2.34 35.05
N THR A 153 -14.54 -3.41 34.55
CA THR A 153 -14.31 -3.60 33.11
C THR A 153 -15.62 -3.88 32.36
N GLU A 154 -16.53 -4.66 32.94
CA GLU A 154 -17.86 -4.93 32.36
C GLU A 154 -18.71 -3.65 32.32
N ALA A 155 -18.71 -2.86 33.40
CA ALA A 155 -19.40 -1.57 33.43
C ALA A 155 -18.86 -0.60 32.38
N ALA A 156 -17.54 -0.52 32.20
CA ALA A 156 -16.92 0.33 31.18
C ALA A 156 -17.23 -0.17 29.75
N ALA A 157 -17.30 -1.48 29.53
CA ALA A 157 -17.68 -2.05 28.24
C ALA A 157 -19.15 -1.76 27.90
N LEU A 158 -20.07 -1.92 28.86
CA LEU A 158 -21.48 -1.61 28.67
C LEU A 158 -21.72 -0.12 28.41
N ALA A 159 -21.00 0.77 29.10
CA ALA A 159 -21.08 2.21 28.86
C ALA A 159 -20.64 2.59 27.43
N ARG A 160 -19.62 1.91 26.87
CA ARG A 160 -19.21 2.11 25.48
C ARG A 160 -20.28 1.65 24.50
N ILE A 161 -20.84 0.46 24.70
CA ILE A 161 -21.91 -0.08 23.85
C ILE A 161 -23.14 0.83 23.89
N GLN A 162 -23.52 1.34 25.07
CA GLN A 162 -24.64 2.27 25.19
C GLN A 162 -24.40 3.59 24.47
N ASN A 163 -23.17 4.13 24.50
CA ASN A 163 -22.83 5.33 23.74
C ASN A 163 -22.88 5.08 22.23
N GLU A 164 -22.40 3.93 21.74
CA GLU A 164 -22.51 3.58 20.32
C GLU A 164 -23.97 3.47 19.87
N ILE A 165 -24.80 2.76 20.64
CA ILE A 165 -26.24 2.64 20.35
C ILE A 165 -26.89 4.03 20.30
N LYS A 166 -26.56 4.90 21.26
CA LYS A 166 -27.11 6.27 21.29
C LYS A 166 -26.68 7.10 20.08
N ILE A 167 -25.44 6.95 19.60
CA ILE A 167 -24.98 7.60 18.37
C ILE A 167 -25.80 7.10 17.18
N TYR A 168 -26.00 5.78 17.04
CA TYR A 168 -26.82 5.22 15.97
C TYR A 168 -28.29 5.67 16.03
N GLU A 169 -28.89 5.73 17.22
CA GLU A 169 -30.25 6.23 17.40
C GLU A 169 -30.38 7.71 17.02
N GLN A 170 -29.37 8.52 17.35
CA GLN A 170 -29.32 9.93 16.92
C GLN A 170 -29.18 10.05 15.41
N THR A 171 -28.32 9.26 14.77
CA THR A 171 -28.18 9.23 13.30
C THR A 171 -29.50 8.85 12.62
N LEU A 172 -30.21 7.85 13.15
CA LEU A 172 -31.51 7.42 12.61
C LEU A 172 -32.64 8.44 12.84
N GLN A 173 -32.54 9.29 13.86
CA GLN A 173 -33.53 10.35 14.12
C GLN A 173 -33.28 11.62 13.30
N ASP A 174 -32.01 11.93 13.00
CA ASP A 174 -31.64 13.02 12.09
C ASP A 174 -31.89 12.67 10.61
N GLU A 175 -32.08 11.38 10.28
CA GLU A 175 -32.64 10.90 9.01
C GLU A 175 -34.17 11.10 8.92
N SER A 176 -34.73 12.17 9.49
CA SER A 176 -36.09 12.57 9.13
C SER A 176 -36.08 12.88 7.63
N PRO A 177 -36.92 12.22 6.81
CA PRO A 177 -36.90 12.33 5.36
C PRO A 177 -37.52 13.67 4.94
N ASP A 178 -36.81 14.76 5.23
CA ASP A 178 -36.96 15.97 4.46
C ASP A 178 -36.56 15.57 3.04
N ALA A 179 -37.56 15.41 2.18
CA ALA A 179 -37.45 14.94 0.81
C ALA A 179 -36.14 15.42 0.18
N GLU A 180 -35.16 14.52 0.16
CA GLU A 180 -33.79 14.79 -0.25
C GLU A 180 -33.89 15.33 -1.66
N SER A 181 -33.77 16.65 -1.81
CA SER A 181 -34.08 17.28 -3.09
C SER A 181 -33.06 16.76 -4.08
N ASP A 182 -33.52 16.03 -5.10
CA ASP A 182 -32.68 15.54 -6.18
C ASP A 182 -31.72 16.65 -6.63
N HIS A 183 -30.43 16.33 -6.75
CA HIS A 183 -29.46 17.30 -7.22
C HIS A 183 -29.85 17.72 -8.65
N PRO A 184 -29.96 19.01 -8.99
CA PRO A 184 -30.54 19.47 -10.25
C PRO A 184 -29.85 18.91 -11.50
N ILE A 185 -28.55 18.64 -11.40
CA ILE A 185 -27.73 18.05 -12.47
C ILE A 185 -27.54 16.54 -12.32
N LEU A 186 -27.39 16.03 -11.08
CA LEU A 186 -26.91 14.66 -10.82
C LEU A 186 -28.07 13.71 -10.49
N GLY A 187 -29.28 14.24 -10.33
CA GLY A 187 -30.45 13.46 -9.97
C GLY A 187 -30.40 12.96 -8.52
N PRO A 188 -31.02 11.80 -8.23
CA PRO A 188 -31.18 11.30 -6.87
C PRO A 188 -29.84 10.97 -6.21
N THR A 189 -29.75 11.26 -4.91
CA THR A 189 -28.65 10.80 -4.06
C THR A 189 -28.89 9.33 -3.73
N LEU A 190 -27.91 8.46 -3.98
CA LEU A 190 -27.96 7.07 -3.52
C LEU A 190 -27.62 6.95 -2.04
N PHE A 191 -26.65 7.75 -1.59
CA PHE A 191 -26.16 7.73 -0.22
C PHE A 191 -25.41 9.02 0.11
N ASP A 192 -25.67 9.58 1.29
CA ASP A 192 -24.93 10.72 1.84
C ASP A 192 -24.09 10.27 3.03
N PHE A 193 -22.77 10.42 2.93
CA PHE A 193 -21.82 10.12 4.02
C PHE A 193 -21.59 11.32 4.96
N GLY A 194 -22.34 12.40 4.79
CA GLY A 194 -22.09 13.69 5.40
C GLY A 194 -20.98 14.43 4.66
N TYR A 195 -19.77 13.90 4.57
CA TYR A 195 -18.63 14.60 3.93
C TYR A 195 -18.55 14.41 2.40
N LYS A 196 -19.34 13.47 1.85
CA LYS A 196 -19.48 13.25 0.41
C LYS A 196 -20.81 12.57 0.10
N ARG A 197 -21.30 12.75 -1.13
CA ARG A 197 -22.55 12.16 -1.63
C ARG A 197 -22.27 11.24 -2.82
N ILE A 198 -23.04 10.16 -2.95
CA ILE A 198 -22.96 9.25 -4.10
C ILE A 198 -24.20 9.45 -4.96
N HIS A 199 -23.99 9.66 -6.25
CA HIS A 199 -25.06 9.80 -7.23
C HIS A 199 -24.89 8.81 -8.37
N VAL A 200 -25.96 8.63 -9.15
CA VAL A 200 -25.97 7.89 -10.41
C VAL A 200 -26.29 8.86 -11.53
N VAL A 201 -25.40 8.95 -12.51
CA VAL A 201 -25.43 10.01 -13.52
C VAL A 201 -25.17 9.43 -14.89
N SER A 202 -25.83 9.97 -15.92
CA SER A 202 -25.55 9.55 -17.29
C SER A 202 -24.18 10.03 -17.77
N ALA A 203 -23.54 9.24 -18.64
CA ALA A 203 -22.30 9.63 -19.31
C ALA A 203 -22.45 10.93 -20.13
N SER A 204 -23.66 11.23 -20.63
CA SER A 204 -23.94 12.50 -21.32
C SER A 204 -23.86 13.68 -20.36
N THR A 205 -24.52 13.59 -19.21
CA THR A 205 -24.46 14.63 -18.18
C THR A 205 -23.02 14.85 -17.72
N LEU A 206 -22.29 13.77 -17.43
CA LEU A 206 -20.87 13.85 -17.01
C LEU A 206 -19.98 14.58 -18.02
N SER A 207 -20.23 14.39 -19.33
CA SER A 207 -19.44 15.06 -20.38
C SER A 207 -19.63 16.58 -20.44
N THR A 208 -20.70 17.10 -19.80
CA THR A 208 -20.97 18.56 -19.75
C THR A 208 -20.33 19.24 -18.55
N ILE A 209 -19.90 18.48 -17.54
CA ILE A 209 -19.30 19.01 -16.31
C ILE A 209 -17.84 19.45 -16.62
N PRO A 210 -17.43 20.68 -16.26
CA PRO A 210 -16.06 21.14 -16.49
C PRO A 210 -15.05 20.36 -15.63
N VAL A 211 -13.81 20.26 -16.10
CA VAL A 211 -12.70 19.69 -15.32
C VAL A 211 -12.09 20.78 -14.44
N TRP A 212 -11.96 20.52 -13.14
CA TRP A 212 -11.36 21.43 -12.17
C TRP A 212 -9.89 21.73 -12.52
N GLU A 213 -9.57 23.00 -12.77
CA GLU A 213 -8.23 23.57 -13.05
C GLU A 213 -7.35 22.87 -14.10
N ARG A 214 -7.83 21.84 -14.80
CA ARG A 214 -7.10 21.05 -15.81
C ARG A 214 -5.69 20.60 -15.37
N GLN A 215 -5.52 20.33 -14.08
CA GLN A 215 -4.22 20.03 -13.45
C GLN A 215 -3.46 18.88 -14.13
N ARG A 216 -4.20 17.88 -14.64
CA ARG A 216 -3.65 16.87 -15.56
C ARG A 216 -4.07 17.21 -17.00
N THR A 217 -3.15 17.21 -17.95
CA THR A 217 -3.49 17.38 -19.36
C THR A 217 -4.39 16.23 -19.85
N TYR A 218 -5.62 16.53 -20.25
CA TYR A 218 -6.49 15.57 -20.92
C TYR A 218 -5.86 15.13 -22.25
N ARG A 219 -5.80 13.81 -22.46
CA ARG A 219 -5.30 13.23 -23.72
C ARG A 219 -6.35 12.34 -24.35
N HIS A 220 -6.85 12.79 -25.48
CA HIS A 220 -7.84 12.06 -26.27
C HIS A 220 -7.36 10.64 -26.64
N ASP A 221 -6.07 10.48 -26.99
CA ASP A 221 -5.52 9.15 -27.34
C ASP A 221 -5.55 8.17 -26.16
N ARG A 222 -5.37 8.65 -24.92
CA ARG A 222 -5.46 7.81 -23.73
C ARG A 222 -6.90 7.38 -23.49
N ALA A 223 -7.86 8.30 -23.61
CA ALA A 223 -9.29 7.98 -23.52
C ALA A 223 -9.72 6.97 -24.60
N LYS A 224 -9.22 7.12 -25.83
CA LYS A 224 -9.46 6.20 -26.95
C LYS A 224 -8.88 4.81 -26.70
N LEU A 225 -7.66 4.74 -26.17
CA LEU A 225 -7.06 3.47 -25.78
C LEU A 225 -7.89 2.78 -24.70
N MET A 226 -8.25 3.51 -23.64
CA MET A 226 -9.12 3.01 -22.56
C MET A 226 -10.46 2.50 -23.11
N ALA A 227 -11.10 3.24 -24.02
CA ALA A 227 -12.37 2.83 -24.63
C ALA A 227 -12.21 1.56 -25.48
N SER A 228 -11.10 1.44 -26.21
CA SER A 228 -10.80 0.26 -27.02
C SER A 228 -10.50 -0.98 -26.18
N GLU A 229 -9.81 -0.82 -25.05
CA GLU A 229 -9.53 -1.89 -24.10
C GLU A 229 -10.81 -2.28 -23.36
N LYS A 230 -11.61 -1.30 -22.94
CA LYS A 230 -12.87 -1.52 -22.24
C LYS A 230 -13.91 -2.22 -23.11
N SER A 231 -13.99 -1.86 -24.39
CA SER A 231 -14.82 -2.55 -25.40
C SER A 231 -14.48 -4.04 -25.53
N LYS A 232 -13.24 -4.45 -25.22
CA LYS A 232 -12.82 -5.87 -25.27
C LYS A 232 -13.10 -6.61 -23.95
N ALA A 233 -13.36 -5.88 -22.86
CA ALA A 233 -13.53 -6.39 -21.51
C ALA A 233 -14.92 -6.04 -20.94
N LEU A 234 -15.98 -6.32 -21.70
CA LEU A 234 -17.37 -5.99 -21.33
C LEU A 234 -17.78 -6.56 -19.97
N HIS A 235 -17.41 -7.80 -19.68
CA HIS A 235 -17.79 -8.54 -18.46
C HIS A 235 -17.33 -7.93 -17.13
N THR A 236 -16.39 -6.97 -17.14
CA THR A 236 -15.81 -6.42 -15.91
C THR A 236 -16.56 -5.21 -15.32
N GLY A 237 -17.61 -4.70 -15.99
CA GLY A 237 -18.30 -3.47 -15.57
C GLY A 237 -17.39 -2.23 -15.60
N LEU A 238 -17.91 -1.01 -15.42
CA LEU A 238 -17.05 0.18 -15.45
C LEU A 238 -16.20 0.28 -14.18
N PRO A 239 -14.85 0.29 -14.28
CA PRO A 239 -14.01 0.31 -13.09
C PRO A 239 -13.88 1.72 -12.51
N GLY A 240 -14.13 1.81 -11.19
CA GLY A 240 -13.84 2.98 -10.36
C GLY A 240 -14.87 4.11 -10.48
N ILE A 241 -15.04 4.86 -9.38
CA ILE A 241 -15.96 5.99 -9.25
C ILE A 241 -15.33 7.30 -9.75
N ILE A 242 -16.11 8.19 -10.37
CA ILE A 242 -15.65 9.52 -10.81
C ILE A 242 -15.89 10.51 -9.67
N ALA A 243 -14.85 11.27 -9.31
CA ALA A 243 -14.92 12.23 -8.22
C ALA A 243 -15.22 13.64 -8.75
N LEU A 244 -16.25 14.25 -8.18
CA LEU A 244 -16.72 15.60 -8.46
C LEU A 244 -16.55 16.47 -7.22
N TYR A 245 -16.23 17.73 -7.44
CA TYR A 245 -16.32 18.80 -6.46
C TYR A 245 -17.55 19.64 -6.75
N GLU A 246 -18.27 20.03 -5.71
CA GLU A 246 -19.40 20.95 -5.79
C GLU A 246 -19.08 22.18 -4.96
N GLY A 247 -18.94 23.32 -5.63
CA GLY A 247 -18.69 24.59 -4.96
C GLY A 247 -19.91 25.05 -4.16
N SER A 248 -19.67 26.03 -3.28
CA SER A 248 -20.73 26.69 -2.49
C SER A 248 -21.83 27.36 -3.33
N ASP A 249 -21.58 27.61 -4.61
CA ASP A 249 -22.55 28.09 -5.60
C ASP A 249 -23.35 26.98 -6.30
N GLY A 250 -23.08 25.71 -5.96
CA GLY A 250 -23.66 24.52 -6.59
C GLY A 250 -23.01 24.16 -7.93
N ASN A 251 -21.93 24.84 -8.34
CA ASN A 251 -21.23 24.49 -9.58
C ASN A 251 -20.40 23.23 -9.39
N LEU A 252 -20.54 22.32 -10.34
CA LEU A 252 -19.81 21.05 -10.36
C LEU A 252 -18.53 21.16 -11.15
N SER A 253 -17.47 20.49 -10.69
CA SER A 253 -16.24 20.29 -11.43
C SER A 253 -15.67 18.89 -11.22
N ILE A 254 -15.17 18.25 -12.28
CA ILE A 254 -14.51 16.95 -12.20
C ILE A 254 -13.11 17.15 -11.61
N ILE A 255 -12.86 16.53 -10.45
CA ILE A 255 -11.55 16.56 -9.78
C ILE A 255 -10.72 15.32 -10.14
N ASP A 256 -11.32 14.13 -10.25
CA ASP A 256 -10.65 12.94 -10.77
C ASP A 256 -11.52 12.17 -11.77
N GLY A 257 -10.86 11.49 -12.71
CA GLY A 257 -11.53 10.66 -13.69
C GLY A 257 -11.79 11.34 -15.04
N GLN A 258 -11.17 12.48 -15.36
CA GLN A 258 -11.36 13.15 -16.67
C GLN A 258 -11.11 12.25 -17.90
N HIS A 259 -10.14 11.33 -17.85
CA HIS A 259 -9.90 10.38 -18.94
C HIS A 259 -10.97 9.28 -18.99
N ARG A 260 -11.57 8.95 -17.84
CA ARG A 260 -12.72 8.03 -17.74
C ARG A 260 -13.96 8.69 -18.32
N VAL A 261 -14.22 9.97 -18.03
CA VAL A 261 -15.28 10.75 -18.68
C VAL A 261 -15.09 10.75 -20.20
N GLY A 262 -13.89 11.08 -20.69
CA GLY A 262 -13.60 11.02 -22.12
C GLY A 262 -13.76 9.63 -22.74
N MET A 263 -13.41 8.57 -22.00
CA MET A 263 -13.66 7.18 -22.41
C MET A 263 -15.17 6.89 -22.50
N LEU A 264 -15.96 7.31 -21.50
CA LEU A 264 -17.41 7.12 -21.47
C LEU A 264 -18.10 7.84 -22.64
N THR A 265 -17.67 9.05 -22.97
CA THR A 265 -18.16 9.77 -24.16
C THR A 265 -17.89 8.98 -25.44
N LEU A 266 -16.66 8.46 -25.61
CA LEU A 266 -16.30 7.64 -26.78
C LEU A 266 -17.07 6.32 -26.85
N LEU A 267 -17.34 5.69 -25.70
CA LEU A 267 -18.17 4.48 -25.64
C LEU A 267 -19.62 4.81 -26.00
N LYS A 268 -20.18 5.90 -25.46
CA LYS A 268 -21.54 6.33 -25.79
C LYS A 268 -21.70 6.60 -27.27
N ASP A 269 -20.79 7.33 -27.89
CA ASP A 269 -20.82 7.60 -29.34
C ASP A 269 -20.79 6.31 -30.16
N LYS A 270 -19.97 5.34 -29.74
CA LYS A 270 -19.82 4.05 -30.41
C LYS A 270 -21.08 3.17 -30.28
N TYR A 271 -21.65 3.07 -29.07
CA TYR A 271 -22.76 2.18 -28.75
C TYR A 271 -24.14 2.83 -28.89
N SER A 272 -24.23 4.14 -29.13
CA SER A 272 -25.50 4.87 -29.38
C SER A 272 -26.34 4.32 -30.54
N LYS A 273 -25.75 3.50 -31.41
CA LYS A 273 -26.39 2.88 -32.58
C LYS A 273 -26.74 1.41 -32.38
N GLU A 274 -26.27 0.80 -31.31
CA GLU A 274 -26.54 -0.59 -30.99
C GLU A 274 -27.84 -0.67 -30.16
N GLU A 275 -28.64 -1.72 -30.34
CA GLU A 275 -29.91 -1.88 -29.61
C GLU A 275 -29.70 -2.22 -28.13
N GLU A 276 -28.55 -2.78 -27.78
CA GLU A 276 -28.17 -3.11 -26.40
C GLU A 276 -27.01 -2.20 -25.96
N ASP A 277 -27.17 -1.52 -24.82
CA ASP A 277 -26.07 -0.85 -24.14
C ASP A 277 -25.41 -1.83 -23.16
N PRO A 278 -24.26 -2.42 -23.48
CA PRO A 278 -23.61 -3.41 -22.62
C PRO A 278 -23.00 -2.81 -21.35
N PHE A 279 -22.97 -1.47 -21.21
CA PHE A 279 -22.32 -0.78 -20.11
C PHE A 279 -23.26 -0.02 -19.18
N ASP A 280 -24.54 0.09 -19.55
CA ASP A 280 -25.52 0.91 -18.83
C ASP A 280 -24.98 2.34 -18.59
N LEU A 281 -24.67 3.03 -19.68
CA LEU A 281 -23.99 4.34 -19.67
C LEU A 281 -24.86 5.46 -19.11
N ASP A 282 -26.12 5.19 -18.81
CA ASP A 282 -27.01 6.12 -18.12
C ASP A 282 -26.92 6.00 -16.60
N ASN A 283 -26.30 4.93 -16.08
CA ASN A 283 -26.15 4.68 -14.64
C ASN A 283 -24.68 4.66 -14.18
N ILE A 284 -23.96 5.78 -14.31
CA ILE A 284 -22.57 5.90 -13.86
C ILE A 284 -22.51 6.40 -12.41
N LEU A 285 -21.83 5.65 -11.54
CA LEU A 285 -21.56 6.08 -10.17
C LEU A 285 -20.58 7.26 -10.13
N VAL A 286 -20.96 8.30 -9.39
CA VAL A 286 -20.11 9.46 -9.10
C VAL A 286 -20.12 9.74 -7.60
N GLU A 287 -19.00 10.20 -7.07
CA GLU A 287 -18.92 10.75 -5.72
C GLU A 287 -18.72 12.26 -5.78
N VAL A 288 -19.43 12.99 -4.94
CA VAL A 288 -19.46 14.45 -4.90
C VAL A 288 -18.99 14.92 -3.54
N PHE A 289 -18.02 15.80 -3.52
CA PHE A 289 -17.52 16.46 -2.31
C PHE A 289 -18.10 17.87 -2.25
N PRO A 290 -19.17 18.10 -1.46
CA PRO A 290 -19.79 19.42 -1.34
C PRO A 290 -18.96 20.35 -0.45
N GLU A 291 -18.76 21.58 -0.90
CA GLU A 291 -18.17 22.65 -0.10
C GLU A 291 -19.19 23.11 0.96
N LYS A 292 -18.98 22.69 2.21
CA LYS A 292 -19.90 23.00 3.33
C LYS A 292 -19.66 24.37 3.97
N ASP A 293 -18.40 24.79 4.02
CA ASP A 293 -17.98 25.99 4.76
C ASP A 293 -17.37 27.01 3.80
N LEU A 294 -18.00 28.18 3.70
CA LEU A 294 -17.53 29.31 2.88
C LEU A 294 -16.12 29.81 3.26
N GLU A 295 -15.62 29.44 4.44
CA GLU A 295 -14.31 29.90 4.95
C GLU A 295 -13.14 29.01 4.48
N VAL A 296 -13.39 27.79 4.00
CA VAL A 296 -12.31 26.84 3.62
C VAL A 296 -12.25 26.71 2.09
N SER A 297 -11.65 27.71 1.41
CA SER A 297 -11.69 27.84 -0.05
C SER A 297 -10.84 26.81 -0.85
N ASN A 298 -10.34 25.74 -0.23
CA ASN A 298 -9.36 24.83 -0.84
C ASN A 298 -9.78 23.35 -0.85
N LEU A 299 -11.04 23.02 -0.54
CA LEU A 299 -11.49 21.63 -0.47
C LEU A 299 -11.22 20.84 -1.78
N ALA A 300 -11.50 21.43 -2.94
CA ALA A 300 -11.24 20.79 -4.23
C ALA A 300 -9.76 20.38 -4.39
N ASN A 301 -8.85 21.25 -3.97
CA ASN A 301 -7.42 21.02 -4.02
C ASN A 301 -6.97 19.96 -3.00
N ASP A 302 -7.51 20.00 -1.79
CA ASP A 302 -7.20 19.04 -0.74
C ASP A 302 -7.63 17.63 -1.16
N VAL A 303 -8.86 17.48 -1.65
CA VAL A 303 -9.38 16.19 -2.15
C VAL A 303 -8.59 15.73 -3.37
N PHE A 304 -8.28 16.63 -4.32
CA PHE A 304 -7.42 16.28 -5.46
C PHE A 304 -6.07 15.76 -4.99
N THR A 305 -5.42 16.47 -4.08
CA THR A 305 -4.10 16.11 -3.55
C THR A 305 -4.16 14.81 -2.76
N GLU A 306 -5.22 14.56 -2.00
CA GLU A 306 -5.42 13.32 -1.24
C GLU A 306 -5.60 12.11 -2.16
N ILE A 307 -6.50 12.19 -3.15
CA ILE A 307 -6.69 11.15 -4.16
C ILE A 307 -5.36 10.86 -4.88
N ASN A 308 -4.63 11.91 -5.23
CA ASN A 308 -3.35 11.79 -5.92
C ASN A 308 -2.18 11.38 -5.01
N LYS A 309 -2.25 11.53 -3.69
CA LYS A 309 -1.25 10.97 -2.76
C LYS A 309 -1.38 9.46 -2.65
N ALA A 310 -2.60 8.94 -2.80
CA ALA A 310 -2.86 7.50 -2.80
C ALA A 310 -2.37 6.80 -4.09
N GLU A 311 -2.22 7.56 -5.18
CA GLU A 311 -1.58 7.10 -6.41
C GLU A 311 -0.10 7.57 -6.48
N PRO A 312 0.83 6.85 -7.14
CA PRO A 312 2.15 7.39 -7.43
C PRO A 312 2.04 8.48 -8.51
N VAL A 313 1.74 9.71 -8.08
CA VAL A 313 1.60 10.88 -8.95
C VAL A 313 2.93 11.60 -9.04
N LYS A 314 3.26 12.04 -10.25
CA LYS A 314 4.51 12.76 -10.50
C LYS A 314 4.36 14.18 -9.97
N GLN A 315 5.43 14.71 -9.39
CA GLN A 315 5.44 16.07 -8.81
C GLN A 315 4.96 17.14 -9.81
N VAL A 316 5.27 16.96 -11.09
CA VAL A 316 4.85 17.84 -12.20
C VAL A 316 3.32 17.96 -12.38
N ASP A 317 2.54 17.04 -11.78
CA ASP A 317 1.08 16.99 -11.92
C ASP A 317 0.34 17.21 -10.57
N MET A 318 1.03 17.63 -9.50
CA MET A 318 0.41 17.96 -8.21
C MET A 318 0.11 19.47 -8.13
N PRO A 319 -1.09 19.91 -7.71
CA PRO A 319 -1.39 21.32 -7.50
C PRO A 319 -0.72 21.75 -6.18
N ASP A 320 -0.44 23.05 -6.05
CA ASP A 320 0.13 23.72 -4.86
C ASP A 320 1.52 23.29 -4.37
N VAL A 321 2.11 22.22 -4.91
CA VAL A 321 3.55 21.95 -4.75
C VAL A 321 4.38 22.90 -5.61
N VAL A 322 3.74 23.48 -6.63
CA VAL A 322 4.38 24.24 -7.69
C VAL A 322 4.07 25.72 -7.47
N ASP A 323 5.09 26.52 -7.17
CA ASP A 323 4.95 27.97 -6.96
C ASP A 323 4.29 28.65 -8.18
N THR A 324 3.64 29.81 -7.98
CA THR A 324 3.02 30.57 -9.09
C THR A 324 4.00 30.88 -10.23
N HIS A 325 5.29 31.07 -9.91
CA HIS A 325 6.35 31.21 -10.90
C HIS A 325 6.59 29.91 -11.70
N GLU A 326 6.49 28.75 -11.05
CA GLU A 326 6.68 27.46 -11.69
C GLU A 326 5.49 27.01 -12.54
N LYS A 327 4.27 27.55 -12.33
CA LYS A 327 3.12 27.31 -13.23
C LYS A 327 3.44 27.72 -14.67
N GLY A 328 4.13 28.85 -14.87
CA GLY A 328 4.61 29.27 -16.20
C GLY A 328 5.63 28.29 -16.80
N ASN A 329 6.52 27.74 -15.96
CA ASN A 329 7.49 26.73 -16.37
C ASN A 329 6.80 25.44 -16.83
N LEU A 330 5.72 25.03 -16.16
CA LEU A 330 4.92 23.86 -16.55
C LEU A 330 4.31 24.03 -17.95
N GLU A 331 3.76 25.20 -18.27
CA GLU A 331 3.19 25.47 -19.60
C GLU A 331 4.27 25.36 -20.70
N VAL A 332 5.44 25.93 -20.45
CA VAL A 332 6.60 25.84 -21.35
C VAL A 332 7.02 24.39 -21.58
N ILE A 333 7.14 23.58 -20.51
CA ILE A 333 7.48 22.15 -20.58
C ILE A 333 6.40 21.36 -21.32
N ASN A 334 5.12 21.59 -21.02
CA ASN A 334 3.99 20.88 -21.61
C ASN A 334 3.92 21.13 -23.12
N SER A 335 4.09 22.39 -23.53
CA SER A 335 4.12 22.79 -24.94
C SER A 335 5.31 22.16 -25.67
N ALA A 336 6.53 22.28 -25.13
CA ALA A 336 7.74 21.72 -25.76
C ALA A 336 7.69 20.18 -25.87
N ALA A 337 7.26 19.49 -24.80
CA ALA A 337 7.10 18.04 -24.77
C ALA A 337 6.06 17.54 -25.78
N SER A 338 4.97 18.31 -25.98
CA SER A 338 3.96 18.00 -26.99
C SER A 338 4.50 18.20 -28.40
N SER A 339 5.25 19.28 -28.64
CA SER A 339 5.86 19.57 -29.94
C SER A 339 6.91 18.53 -30.35
N ILE A 340 7.80 18.12 -29.45
CA ILE A 340 8.79 17.07 -29.74
C ILE A 340 8.12 15.70 -29.98
N SER A 341 7.04 15.39 -29.25
CA SER A 341 6.27 14.16 -29.47
C SER A 341 5.58 14.15 -30.82
N LYS A 342 5.09 15.29 -31.31
CA LYS A 342 4.51 15.44 -32.65
C LYS A 342 5.57 15.32 -33.74
N LYS A 343 6.80 15.78 -33.50
CA LYS A 343 7.92 15.68 -34.45
C LYS A 343 8.45 14.25 -34.58
N TYR A 344 8.43 13.46 -33.50
CA TYR A 344 8.95 12.08 -33.49
C TYR A 344 7.92 11.03 -33.03
N PRO A 345 6.75 10.91 -33.68
CA PRO A 345 5.62 10.12 -33.17
C PRO A 345 5.97 8.64 -32.94
N GLU A 346 6.81 8.06 -33.80
CA GLU A 346 7.24 6.65 -33.69
C GLU A 346 8.07 6.34 -32.44
N MET A 347 8.73 7.35 -31.89
CA MET A 347 9.60 7.23 -30.71
C MET A 347 8.86 7.46 -29.41
N PHE A 348 7.63 7.99 -29.47
CA PHE A 348 6.81 8.20 -28.28
C PHE A 348 5.82 7.05 -28.09
N LYS A 349 5.73 6.52 -26.87
CA LYS A 349 4.78 5.47 -26.49
C LYS A 349 3.99 5.87 -25.26
N ALA A 350 2.70 5.51 -25.24
CA ALA A 350 1.79 5.84 -24.14
C ALA A 350 2.17 5.13 -22.82
N SER A 351 2.84 3.98 -22.89
CA SER A 351 3.26 3.25 -21.69
C SER A 351 4.35 4.00 -20.92
N GLN A 352 4.18 4.17 -19.61
CA GLN A 352 5.20 4.74 -18.72
C GLN A 352 6.46 3.87 -18.61
N ASN A 353 6.33 2.56 -18.82
CA ASN A 353 7.43 1.59 -18.77
C ASN A 353 7.93 1.23 -20.18
N CYS A 354 7.95 2.20 -21.09
CA CYS A 354 8.38 1.95 -22.47
C CYS A 354 9.87 1.57 -22.52
N ARG A 355 10.19 0.53 -23.31
CA ARG A 355 11.58 0.10 -23.53
C ARG A 355 12.30 1.09 -24.43
N MET A 356 13.59 1.30 -24.15
CA MET A 356 14.51 2.07 -25.01
C MET A 356 14.42 1.58 -26.47
N PRO A 357 14.44 2.48 -27.46
CA PRO A 357 14.73 3.91 -27.36
C PRO A 357 13.48 4.78 -27.16
N HIS A 358 12.32 4.18 -26.89
CA HIS A 358 11.08 4.95 -26.80
C HIS A 358 11.05 5.81 -25.55
N VAL A 359 10.32 6.93 -25.65
CA VAL A 359 10.08 7.87 -24.56
C VAL A 359 8.59 7.94 -24.28
N ASN A 360 8.23 8.08 -23.02
CA ASN A 360 6.89 8.44 -22.60
C ASN A 360 6.87 9.95 -22.33
N ILE A 361 5.89 10.65 -22.88
CA ILE A 361 5.79 12.11 -22.78
C ILE A 361 5.68 12.58 -21.31
N ASP A 362 4.99 11.85 -20.42
CA ASP A 362 4.91 12.22 -19.00
C ASP A 362 6.23 11.97 -18.27
N ASN A 363 6.99 10.95 -18.67
CA ASN A 363 8.33 10.75 -18.13
C ASN A 363 9.27 11.86 -18.60
N LEU A 364 9.11 12.35 -19.82
CA LEU A 364 9.90 13.48 -20.33
C LEU A 364 9.55 14.78 -19.59
N ARG A 365 8.25 15.11 -19.47
CA ARG A 365 7.76 16.28 -18.71
C ARG A 365 8.34 16.30 -17.29
N ASN A 366 8.17 15.19 -16.57
CA ASN A 366 8.67 15.10 -15.20
C ASN A 366 10.21 15.21 -15.13
N LYS A 367 10.96 14.63 -16.07
CA LYS A 367 12.41 14.76 -16.08
C LYS A 367 12.86 16.20 -16.31
N LEU A 368 12.24 16.91 -17.26
CA LEU A 368 12.54 18.32 -17.54
C LEU A 368 12.20 19.22 -16.35
N PHE A 369 11.09 18.92 -15.66
CA PHE A 369 10.69 19.64 -14.47
C PHE A 369 11.64 19.37 -13.30
N THR A 370 11.83 18.10 -12.93
CA THR A 370 12.67 17.71 -11.78
C THR A 370 14.15 18.09 -11.96
N SER A 371 14.65 18.23 -13.19
CA SER A 371 16.03 18.67 -13.40
C SER A 371 16.22 20.18 -13.27
N GLY A 372 15.15 20.97 -13.23
CA GLY A 372 15.24 22.44 -13.19
C GLY A 372 15.80 23.04 -14.48
N VAL A 373 15.60 22.39 -15.63
CA VAL A 373 16.24 22.76 -16.90
C VAL A 373 15.95 24.19 -17.35
N ILE A 374 14.74 24.66 -17.07
CA ILE A 374 14.27 26.00 -17.43
C ILE A 374 15.10 27.05 -16.69
N GLU A 375 15.31 26.85 -15.39
CA GLU A 375 16.05 27.78 -14.55
C GLU A 375 17.55 27.72 -14.84
N GLN A 376 18.09 26.50 -14.94
CA GLN A 376 19.52 26.27 -15.22
C GLN A 376 19.98 26.90 -16.52
N HIS A 377 19.16 26.82 -17.57
CA HIS A 377 19.50 27.36 -18.89
C HIS A 377 18.79 28.68 -19.22
N SER A 378 18.10 29.29 -18.24
CA SER A 378 17.37 30.56 -18.41
C SER A 378 16.39 30.56 -19.59
N ILE A 379 15.72 29.43 -19.83
CA ILE A 379 14.79 29.25 -20.95
C ILE A 379 13.45 29.89 -20.59
N ARG A 380 12.92 30.77 -21.45
CA ARG A 380 11.68 31.51 -21.15
C ARG A 380 10.47 31.08 -21.96
N ASP A 381 10.68 30.35 -23.06
CA ASP A 381 9.63 30.01 -24.00
C ASP A 381 9.73 28.56 -24.49
N SER A 382 8.60 28.03 -24.94
CA SER A 382 8.50 26.63 -25.36
C SER A 382 9.29 26.29 -26.62
N ASN A 383 9.56 27.27 -27.50
CA ASN A 383 10.34 27.02 -28.72
C ASN A 383 11.83 26.95 -28.39
N THR A 384 12.33 27.82 -27.51
CA THR A 384 13.71 27.75 -27.01
C THR A 384 13.96 26.44 -26.27
N LEU A 385 13.00 25.99 -25.44
CA LEU A 385 13.10 24.66 -24.79
C LEU A 385 13.12 23.52 -25.83
N LEU A 386 12.29 23.59 -26.86
CA LEU A 386 12.27 22.61 -27.94
C LEU A 386 13.62 22.56 -28.69
N LEU A 387 14.19 23.71 -29.04
CA LEU A 387 15.49 23.80 -29.70
C LEU A 387 16.61 23.22 -28.83
N TRP A 388 16.61 23.51 -27.53
CA TRP A 388 17.57 22.93 -26.59
C TRP A 388 17.44 21.40 -26.50
N ILE A 389 16.21 20.88 -26.44
CA ILE A 389 15.96 19.41 -26.46
C ILE A 389 16.49 18.79 -27.76
N GLU A 390 16.33 19.48 -28.90
CA GLU A 390 16.81 19.01 -30.20
C GLU A 390 18.33 19.05 -30.32
N GLU A 391 18.97 20.09 -29.78
CA GLU A 391 20.43 20.18 -29.68
C GLU A 391 20.98 19.02 -28.85
N LYS A 392 20.39 18.74 -27.68
CA LYS A 392 20.76 17.57 -26.86
C LYS A 392 20.53 16.24 -27.58
N ASN A 393 19.49 16.14 -28.39
CA ASN A 393 19.26 14.97 -29.23
C ASN A 393 20.36 14.79 -30.29
N LEU A 394 20.82 15.89 -30.90
CA LEU A 394 21.90 15.89 -31.88
C LEU A 394 23.24 15.51 -31.23
N GLU A 395 23.59 16.13 -30.10
CA GLU A 395 24.80 15.78 -29.34
C GLU A 395 24.85 14.28 -28.99
N LEU A 396 23.73 13.73 -28.48
CA LEU A 396 23.64 12.29 -28.22
C LEU A 396 23.77 11.48 -29.50
N GLY A 397 23.15 11.93 -30.60
CA GLY A 397 23.27 11.31 -31.91
C GLY A 397 24.72 11.21 -32.37
N GLU A 398 25.51 12.27 -32.22
CA GLU A 398 26.95 12.26 -32.55
C GLU A 398 27.73 11.29 -31.66
N ARG A 399 27.48 11.31 -30.34
CA ARG A 399 28.11 10.37 -29.40
C ARG A 399 27.84 8.92 -29.78
N TYR A 400 26.61 8.59 -30.18
CA TYR A 400 26.23 7.21 -30.54
C TYR A 400 26.66 6.81 -31.96
N LYS A 401 26.65 7.73 -32.93
CA LYS A 401 27.16 7.46 -34.30
C LYS A 401 28.66 7.22 -34.31
N ASN A 402 29.43 7.96 -33.52
CA ASN A 402 30.87 7.77 -33.40
C ASN A 402 31.25 6.50 -32.62
N SER A 403 30.28 5.83 -31.99
CA SER A 403 30.47 4.61 -31.21
C SER A 403 30.15 3.32 -31.99
N GLU A 404 30.25 3.34 -33.32
CA GLU A 404 30.00 2.17 -34.19
C GLU A 404 30.83 0.93 -33.81
N ASP A 405 31.97 1.11 -33.13
CA ASP A 405 32.64 0.02 -32.45
C ASP A 405 31.81 -0.50 -31.26
N GLU A 406 31.30 -1.73 -31.36
CA GLU A 406 30.51 -2.41 -30.32
C GLU A 406 31.16 -2.47 -28.94
N ASN A 407 32.48 -2.24 -28.88
CA ASN A 407 33.27 -2.19 -27.67
C ASN A 407 33.26 -0.81 -26.99
N ASN A 408 32.88 0.25 -27.71
CA ASN A 408 32.93 1.64 -27.27
C ASN A 408 31.55 2.28 -27.03
N ILE A 409 30.47 1.50 -27.13
CA ILE A 409 29.12 2.00 -26.81
C ILE A 409 29.09 2.46 -25.34
N PRO A 410 28.71 3.72 -25.06
CA PRO A 410 28.60 4.24 -23.71
C PRO A 410 27.74 3.33 -22.83
N LYS A 411 28.30 2.86 -21.71
CA LYS A 411 27.56 2.04 -20.74
C LYS A 411 26.82 2.96 -19.79
N LYS A 412 25.50 3.05 -19.92
CA LYS A 412 24.67 3.71 -18.92
C LYS A 412 24.43 2.78 -17.74
N GLY A 413 24.90 3.16 -16.54
CA GLY A 413 24.78 2.33 -15.34
C GLY A 413 25.39 0.92 -15.51
N GLY A 414 26.42 0.79 -16.34
CA GLY A 414 27.07 -0.49 -16.63
C GLY A 414 26.35 -1.40 -17.65
N LYS A 415 25.12 -1.07 -18.07
CA LYS A 415 24.37 -1.87 -19.05
C LYS A 415 24.67 -1.40 -20.47
N LYS A 416 24.98 -2.36 -21.36
CA LYS A 416 25.13 -2.10 -22.80
C LYS A 416 23.76 -1.79 -23.40
N ILE A 417 23.70 -0.78 -24.25
CA ILE A 417 22.50 -0.48 -25.05
C ILE A 417 22.30 -1.61 -26.05
N GLY A 418 21.08 -2.11 -26.16
CA GLY A 418 20.76 -3.18 -27.11
C GLY A 418 20.87 -2.68 -28.56
N LYS A 419 21.49 -3.47 -29.44
CA LYS A 419 21.66 -3.14 -30.87
C LYS A 419 20.35 -2.72 -31.53
N ALA A 420 19.25 -3.44 -31.25
CA ALA A 420 17.93 -3.12 -31.77
C ALA A 420 17.43 -1.72 -31.36
N ALA A 421 17.74 -1.28 -30.14
CA ALA A 421 17.36 0.05 -29.69
C ALA A 421 18.17 1.14 -30.40
N LEU A 422 19.47 0.91 -30.57
CA LEU A 422 20.35 1.82 -31.31
C LEU A 422 19.98 1.91 -32.79
N THR A 423 19.76 0.79 -33.47
CA THR A 423 19.31 0.76 -34.87
C THR A 423 17.99 1.52 -35.04
N LYS A 424 17.06 1.38 -34.10
CA LYS A 424 15.79 2.11 -34.13
C LYS A 424 15.98 3.62 -33.88
N ALA A 425 16.83 3.99 -32.93
CA ALA A 425 17.19 5.40 -32.68
C ALA A 425 17.82 6.05 -33.92
N LEU A 426 18.78 5.36 -34.57
CA LEU A 426 19.41 5.81 -35.81
C LEU A 426 18.40 5.99 -36.93
N LYS A 427 17.51 5.01 -37.14
CA LYS A 427 16.47 5.05 -38.19
C LYS A 427 15.58 6.30 -38.09
N HIS A 428 15.26 6.72 -36.87
CA HIS A 428 14.38 7.88 -36.62
C HIS A 428 15.14 9.15 -36.20
N ASN A 429 16.48 9.12 -36.23
CA ASN A 429 17.36 10.19 -35.76
C ASN A 429 16.96 10.74 -34.37
N PHE A 430 16.64 9.85 -33.43
CA PHE A 430 16.15 10.18 -32.10
C PHE A 430 16.84 9.34 -31.01
N PHE A 431 17.59 10.02 -30.15
CA PHE A 431 18.54 9.43 -29.20
C PHE A 431 18.22 9.78 -27.74
N LEU A 432 17.29 10.72 -27.48
CA LEU A 432 16.88 11.13 -26.12
C LEU A 432 16.33 10.01 -25.24
N GLY A 433 15.86 8.90 -25.84
CA GLY A 433 15.40 7.72 -25.10
C GLY A 433 16.48 6.68 -24.84
N LEU A 434 17.69 6.85 -25.41
CA LEU A 434 18.84 5.98 -25.15
C LEU A 434 19.57 6.37 -23.86
N ASP A 435 19.64 7.65 -23.57
CA ASP A 435 20.19 8.18 -22.33
C ASP A 435 19.22 9.18 -21.72
N SER A 436 19.20 9.30 -20.40
CA SER A 436 18.41 10.31 -19.70
C SER A 436 19.28 11.23 -18.86
N SER A 437 20.60 11.00 -18.81
CA SER A 437 21.52 11.89 -18.10
C SER A 437 21.65 13.24 -18.80
N TRP A 438 21.31 13.35 -20.08
CA TRP A 438 21.36 14.61 -20.85
C TRP A 438 20.48 15.70 -20.26
N VAL A 439 19.44 15.34 -19.49
CA VAL A 439 18.54 16.31 -18.84
C VAL A 439 19.19 16.98 -17.63
N TYR A 440 20.31 16.42 -17.14
CA TYR A 440 21.07 16.89 -15.98
C TYR A 440 22.47 17.40 -16.35
N GLN A 441 22.73 17.57 -17.66
CA GLN A 441 23.99 18.10 -18.22
C GLN A 441 23.73 19.50 -18.78
#